data_AF-A0A9W7C9J2-F1
#
_entry.id   AF-A0A9W7C9J2-F1
#
_cell.length_a   1.000
_cell.length_b   1.000
_cell.length_c   1.000
_cell.angle_alpha   90.00
_cell.angle_beta   90.00
_cell.angle_gamma   90.00
#
_symmetry.space_group_name_H-M   'P 1'
#
loop_
_entity.id
_entity.type
_entity.pdbx_description
1 polymer ?
#
loop_
_entity_poly.entity_id
_entity_poly.type
_entity_poly.pdbx_seq_one_letter_code
_entity_poly.pdbx_strand_id
1 'polypeptide(L)'
;MDALEMELEEESPHNPPLDQSQSDNLDTSPLTPALMKSAQYNYLSSKIPTPYSSKIASLFSSNLTRDDVSLPRFLDSRSSSAPYFKFLKFLLITYTGMYTSRSFAKKYGSTWDPDLNLTEFIDHNFWDTITDITLIYFLGRYNYRRGVDCLNYILPMFFGACIWELLGKNPELSQNLSDFTKYTALTYVVFISFIFFVLLILVLHLYKMHHDKILPSRTIEMVLILSLTLGPLIGNPNFHLHHWTWAWLGCLVFNLRYSWSWAMQGFMMGMYVNGIGIWGRDSVLA
;
A
#
# COMPACT_ATOMS: atom_id res chain seq x y z
N MET A 1 2.67 -28.99 59.07
CA MET A 1 1.50 -28.13 58.86
C MET A 1 1.49 -27.67 57.42
N ASP A 2 0.99 -28.38 56.42
CA ASP A 2 0.59 -29.78 56.14
C ASP A 2 0.65 -29.82 54.60
N ALA A 3 1.49 -30.62 53.95
CA ALA A 3 1.16 -31.96 53.46
C ALA A 3 -0.29 -32.08 52.95
N LEU A 4 -0.47 -32.05 51.62
CA LEU A 4 -1.58 -32.74 50.95
C LEU A 4 -1.17 -33.02 49.49
N GLU A 5 -0.55 -34.18 49.35
CA GLU A 5 -0.47 -34.97 48.12
C GLU A 5 -1.91 -35.31 47.68
N MET A 6 -2.18 -35.22 46.38
CA MET A 6 -3.38 -35.80 45.79
C MET A 6 -2.93 -36.63 44.59
N GLU A 7 -2.78 -37.93 44.86
CA GLU A 7 -2.74 -39.00 43.88
C GLU A 7 -4.06 -38.99 43.10
N LEU A 8 -3.99 -39.07 41.78
CA LEU A 8 -5.13 -39.41 40.93
C LEU A 8 -4.70 -40.54 40.01
N GLU A 9 -5.54 -41.56 40.04
CA GLU A 9 -5.31 -42.94 39.68
C GLU A 9 -5.21 -43.16 38.17
N GLU A 10 -4.37 -44.14 37.81
CA GLU A 10 -4.39 -44.87 36.55
C GLU A 10 -5.73 -45.58 36.35
N GLU A 11 -6.41 -45.33 35.24
CA GLU A 11 -7.29 -46.33 34.62
C GLU A 11 -6.85 -46.58 33.18
N SER A 12 -6.23 -47.74 33.00
CA SER A 12 -5.85 -48.33 31.72
C SER A 12 -7.05 -49.06 31.11
N PRO A 13 -7.53 -48.70 29.91
CA PRO A 13 -8.58 -49.47 29.26
C PRO A 13 -7.99 -50.72 28.60
N HIS A 14 -8.38 -51.86 29.14
CA HIS A 14 -8.31 -53.19 28.52
C HIS A 14 -8.82 -53.15 27.07
N ASN A 15 -7.94 -53.43 26.10
CA ASN A 15 -8.34 -53.76 24.74
C ASN A 15 -8.51 -55.28 24.60
N PRO A 16 -9.68 -55.77 24.12
CA PRO A 16 -9.87 -57.18 23.79
C PRO A 16 -9.16 -57.56 22.48
N PRO A 17 -8.78 -58.84 22.29
CA PRO A 17 -8.16 -59.29 21.06
C PRO A 17 -9.21 -59.39 19.95
N LEU A 18 -8.95 -58.70 18.84
CA LEU A 18 -9.74 -58.84 17.61
C LEU A 18 -9.08 -59.89 16.71
N ASP A 19 -9.86 -60.94 16.51
CA ASP A 19 -9.57 -62.10 15.69
C ASP A 19 -9.66 -61.78 14.19
N GLN A 20 -9.00 -62.62 13.41
CA GLN A 20 -8.71 -62.55 11.99
C GLN A 20 -9.96 -62.42 11.10
N SER A 21 -9.85 -61.75 9.96
CA SER A 21 -10.06 -62.36 8.62
C SER A 21 -10.21 -61.36 7.47
N GLN A 22 -9.80 -61.84 6.30
CA GLN A 22 -10.18 -61.41 4.94
C GLN A 22 -9.50 -60.18 4.33
N SER A 23 -8.43 -60.53 3.61
CA SER A 23 -7.87 -59.88 2.44
C SER A 23 -8.93 -59.63 1.35
N ASP A 24 -9.07 -58.38 0.92
CA ASP A 24 -9.48 -58.03 -0.43
C ASP A 24 -8.47 -57.05 -1.02
N ASN A 25 -7.83 -57.49 -2.11
CA ASN A 25 -6.91 -56.70 -2.92
C ASN A 25 -7.67 -55.54 -3.58
N LEU A 26 -7.58 -54.34 -3.01
CA LEU A 26 -7.96 -53.10 -3.65
C LEU A 26 -6.71 -52.38 -4.14
N ASP A 27 -6.60 -52.30 -5.47
CA ASP A 27 -5.57 -51.63 -6.23
C ASP A 27 -5.59 -50.12 -5.92
N THR A 28 -4.79 -49.70 -4.94
CA THR A 28 -4.69 -48.31 -4.48
C THR A 28 -3.51 -47.64 -5.16
N SER A 29 -3.69 -47.27 -6.42
CA SER A 29 -2.86 -46.23 -7.02
C SER A 29 -3.12 -44.91 -6.27
N PRO A 30 -2.10 -44.21 -5.72
CA PRO A 30 -2.30 -42.98 -5.00
C PRO A 30 -2.82 -41.90 -5.94
N LEU A 31 -4.11 -41.57 -5.81
CA LEU A 31 -4.70 -40.36 -6.39
C LEU A 31 -3.97 -39.15 -5.81
N THR A 32 -3.28 -38.41 -6.68
CA THR A 32 -2.57 -37.20 -6.31
C THR A 32 -3.53 -36.19 -5.66
N PRO A 33 -3.07 -35.34 -4.72
CA PRO A 33 -3.89 -34.31 -4.06
C PRO A 33 -4.65 -33.37 -5.01
N ALA A 34 -4.21 -33.27 -6.27
CA ALA A 34 -4.87 -32.52 -7.33
C ALA A 34 -6.20 -33.14 -7.79
N LEU A 35 -6.30 -34.47 -7.84
CA LEU A 35 -7.51 -35.18 -8.27
C LEU A 35 -8.60 -35.13 -7.19
N MET A 36 -8.23 -35.21 -5.90
CA MET A 36 -9.19 -35.06 -4.79
C MET A 36 -9.87 -33.69 -4.77
N LYS A 37 -9.13 -32.60 -5.04
CA LYS A 37 -9.71 -31.25 -5.12
C LYS A 37 -10.70 -31.09 -6.27
N SER A 38 -10.45 -31.74 -7.41
CA SER A 38 -11.36 -31.68 -8.56
C SER A 38 -12.67 -32.44 -8.33
N ALA A 39 -12.61 -33.60 -7.66
CA ALA A 39 -13.79 -34.40 -7.34
C ALA A 39 -14.69 -33.73 -6.29
N GLN A 40 -14.09 -33.06 -5.30
CA GLN A 40 -14.83 -32.36 -4.25
C GLN A 40 -15.54 -31.10 -4.77
N TYR A 41 -14.96 -30.42 -5.77
CA TYR A 41 -15.58 -29.26 -6.42
C TYR A 41 -16.78 -29.65 -7.30
N ASN A 42 -16.68 -30.75 -8.04
CA ASN A 42 -17.76 -31.27 -8.88
C ASN A 42 -18.95 -31.82 -8.06
N TYR A 43 -18.69 -32.34 -6.86
CA TYR A 43 -19.75 -32.83 -5.96
C TYR A 43 -20.55 -31.69 -5.30
N LEU A 44 -19.90 -30.57 -4.97
CA LEU A 44 -20.57 -29.41 -4.37
C LEU A 44 -21.36 -28.59 -5.40
N SER A 45 -20.92 -28.57 -6.67
CA SER A 45 -21.62 -27.89 -7.76
C SER A 45 -22.93 -28.59 -8.18
N SER A 46 -23.12 -29.87 -7.88
CA SER A 46 -24.28 -30.64 -8.36
C SER A 46 -25.48 -30.63 -7.39
N LYS A 47 -25.32 -30.09 -6.17
CA LYS A 47 -26.34 -30.15 -5.11
C LYS A 47 -27.14 -28.87 -4.84
N ILE A 48 -26.98 -27.81 -5.62
CA ILE A 48 -27.77 -26.58 -5.45
C ILE A 48 -28.63 -26.29 -6.69
N PRO A 49 -29.86 -26.83 -6.76
CA PRO A 49 -30.82 -26.42 -7.78
C PRO A 49 -31.52 -25.14 -7.32
N THR A 50 -31.12 -23.99 -7.87
CA THR A 50 -31.97 -22.78 -7.85
C THR A 50 -32.14 -22.24 -9.27
N PRO A 51 -33.38 -22.04 -9.77
CA PRO A 51 -33.63 -21.58 -11.14
C PRO A 51 -33.22 -20.12 -11.39
N TYR A 52 -32.83 -19.38 -10.35
CA TYR A 52 -32.46 -17.97 -10.43
C TYR A 52 -30.95 -17.70 -10.32
N SER A 53 -30.15 -18.75 -10.09
CA SER A 53 -28.69 -18.63 -9.96
C SER A 53 -28.01 -18.39 -11.29
N SER A 54 -28.41 -19.04 -12.38
CA SER A 54 -27.66 -18.97 -13.65
C SER A 54 -27.71 -17.58 -14.30
N LYS A 55 -28.83 -16.87 -14.20
CA LYS A 55 -28.98 -15.54 -14.83
C LYS A 55 -28.29 -14.44 -14.02
N ILE A 56 -28.38 -14.48 -12.69
CA ILE A 56 -27.68 -13.55 -11.79
C ILE A 56 -26.17 -13.87 -11.76
N ALA A 57 -25.78 -15.14 -11.71
CA ALA A 57 -24.39 -15.56 -11.86
C ALA A 57 -23.83 -15.23 -13.24
N SER A 58 -24.63 -15.26 -14.31
CA SER A 58 -24.19 -14.80 -15.64
C SER A 58 -24.09 -13.27 -15.72
N LEU A 59 -24.94 -12.52 -15.02
CA LEU A 59 -24.87 -11.05 -14.95
C LEU A 59 -23.72 -10.56 -14.05
N PHE A 60 -23.37 -11.32 -13.02
CA PHE A 60 -22.19 -11.07 -12.19
C PHE A 60 -20.90 -11.60 -12.84
N SER A 61 -20.90 -12.77 -13.49
CA SER A 61 -19.70 -13.29 -14.17
C SER A 61 -19.36 -12.49 -15.43
N SER A 62 -20.36 -12.03 -16.19
CA SER A 62 -20.13 -11.20 -17.39
C SER A 62 -19.73 -9.75 -17.10
N ASN A 63 -19.96 -9.25 -15.87
CA ASN A 63 -19.52 -7.91 -15.46
C ASN A 63 -18.29 -7.92 -14.54
N LEU A 64 -18.02 -9.00 -13.78
CA LEU A 64 -16.79 -9.14 -12.99
C LEU A 64 -15.59 -9.67 -13.77
N THR A 65 -15.81 -10.29 -14.94
CA THR A 65 -14.72 -10.61 -15.89
C THR A 65 -14.49 -9.52 -16.92
N ARG A 66 -15.32 -8.47 -16.92
CA ARG A 66 -15.18 -7.33 -17.85
C ARG A 66 -14.19 -6.27 -17.41
N ASP A 67 -13.43 -6.51 -16.34
CA ASP A 67 -12.15 -5.84 -16.09
C ASP A 67 -11.00 -6.51 -16.86
N ASP A 68 -11.24 -7.65 -17.52
CA ASP A 68 -10.55 -8.00 -18.78
C ASP A 68 -11.18 -7.22 -19.94
N VAL A 69 -11.40 -5.91 -19.77
CA VAL A 69 -11.02 -5.00 -20.86
C VAL A 69 -9.53 -5.28 -21.05
N SER A 70 -9.29 -6.23 -21.93
CA SER A 70 -8.13 -6.30 -22.78
C SER A 70 -7.94 -4.90 -23.36
N LEU A 71 -7.33 -4.02 -22.56
CA LEU A 71 -6.47 -2.98 -23.07
C LEU A 71 -5.62 -3.75 -24.07
N PRO A 72 -5.76 -3.46 -25.37
CA PRO A 72 -5.30 -4.36 -26.41
C PRO A 72 -3.88 -4.79 -26.08
N ARG A 73 -3.56 -6.08 -26.21
CA ARG A 73 -2.19 -6.64 -26.00
C ARG A 73 -1.11 -5.87 -26.78
N PHE A 74 -1.50 -4.97 -27.68
CA PHE A 74 -0.66 -3.93 -28.28
C PHE A 74 -0.04 -2.90 -27.30
N LEU A 75 -0.54 -2.75 -26.06
CA LEU A 75 0.15 -2.03 -24.97
C LEU A 75 0.90 -2.98 -24.02
N ASP A 76 0.91 -4.28 -24.33
CA ASP A 76 1.72 -5.31 -23.66
C ASP A 76 3.07 -5.53 -24.38
N SER A 77 3.46 -4.58 -25.25
CA SER A 77 4.87 -4.32 -25.49
C SER A 77 5.44 -3.78 -24.18
N ARG A 78 5.80 -4.70 -23.30
CA ARG A 78 6.80 -4.54 -22.24
C ARG A 78 7.73 -3.41 -22.67
N SER A 79 7.65 -2.26 -22.01
CA SER A 79 8.81 -1.37 -22.03
C SER A 79 9.89 -2.18 -21.32
N SER A 80 10.66 -2.93 -22.12
CA SER A 80 11.84 -3.70 -21.73
C SER A 80 12.97 -2.75 -21.35
N SER A 81 12.67 -1.48 -21.09
CA SER A 81 13.58 -0.55 -20.47
C SER A 81 14.06 -1.22 -19.19
N ALA A 82 15.35 -1.51 -19.18
CA ALA A 82 15.99 -2.13 -18.05
C ALA A 82 15.70 -1.33 -16.77
N PRO A 83 15.67 -1.98 -15.59
CA PRO A 83 15.31 -1.33 -14.33
C PRO A 83 16.04 -0.02 -14.05
N TYR A 84 17.28 0.14 -14.52
CA TYR A 84 18.06 1.36 -14.37
C TYR A 84 17.52 2.55 -15.20
N PHE A 85 16.98 2.32 -16.41
CA PHE A 85 16.35 3.39 -17.19
C PHE A 85 15.07 3.90 -16.54
N LYS A 86 14.27 2.98 -15.99
CA LYS A 86 13.07 3.33 -15.23
C LYS A 86 13.42 4.12 -13.97
N PHE A 87 14.51 3.73 -13.29
CA PHE A 87 15.02 4.46 -12.13
C PHE A 87 15.49 5.87 -12.51
N LEU A 88 16.21 6.03 -13.62
CA LEU A 88 16.64 7.34 -14.11
C LEU A 88 15.44 8.24 -14.45
N LYS A 89 14.41 7.71 -15.10
CA LYS A 89 13.15 8.45 -15.34
C LYS A 89 12.49 8.85 -14.02
N PHE A 90 12.47 7.94 -13.04
CA PHE A 90 11.89 8.20 -11.73
C PHE A 90 12.64 9.31 -10.99
N LEU A 91 13.97 9.30 -11.00
CA LEU A 91 14.81 10.38 -10.46
C LEU A 91 14.50 11.70 -11.16
N LEU A 92 14.51 11.74 -12.48
CA LEU A 92 14.26 12.96 -13.25
C LEU A 92 12.90 13.57 -12.92
N ILE A 93 11.84 12.76 -12.90
CA ILE A 93 10.48 13.19 -12.55
C ILE A 93 10.44 13.68 -11.10
N THR A 94 11.08 12.97 -10.19
CA THR A 94 11.16 13.31 -8.76
C THR A 94 11.81 14.67 -8.53
N TYR A 95 13.00 14.91 -9.09
CA TYR A 95 13.69 16.19 -8.98
C TYR A 95 12.94 17.32 -9.69
N THR A 96 12.28 17.03 -10.81
CA THR A 96 11.39 18.00 -11.46
C THR A 96 10.24 18.38 -10.52
N GLY A 97 9.64 17.40 -9.83
CA GLY A 97 8.61 17.63 -8.81
C GLY A 97 9.09 18.53 -7.67
N MET A 98 10.29 18.30 -7.14
CA MET A 98 10.91 19.15 -6.10
C MET A 98 11.15 20.59 -6.59
N TYR A 99 11.67 20.74 -7.81
CA TYR A 99 11.88 22.06 -8.38
C TYR A 99 10.55 22.79 -8.62
N THR A 100 9.54 22.07 -9.10
CA THR A 100 8.20 22.61 -9.33
C THR A 100 7.54 23.03 -8.03
N SER A 101 7.56 22.20 -6.98
CA SER A 101 6.98 22.56 -5.67
C SER A 101 7.64 23.81 -5.10
N ARG A 102 8.98 23.90 -5.11
CA ARG A 102 9.72 25.08 -4.66
C ARG A 102 9.39 26.33 -5.48
N SER A 103 9.38 26.20 -6.81
CA SER A 103 9.03 27.31 -7.71
C SER A 103 7.59 27.79 -7.48
N PHE A 104 6.69 26.85 -7.22
CA PHE A 104 5.30 27.14 -6.90
C PHE A 104 5.18 27.90 -5.57
N ALA A 105 5.78 27.37 -4.50
CA ALA A 105 5.81 28.03 -3.19
C ALA A 105 6.36 29.45 -3.28
N LYS A 106 7.48 29.65 -3.99
CA LYS A 106 8.08 30.98 -4.21
C LYS A 106 7.17 31.93 -4.99
N LYS A 107 6.58 31.47 -6.10
CA LYS A 107 5.68 32.28 -6.94
C LYS A 107 4.45 32.75 -6.17
N TYR A 108 3.95 31.87 -5.32
CA TYR A 108 2.73 32.12 -4.58
C TYR A 108 3.02 32.77 -3.23
N GLY A 109 4.26 32.83 -2.74
CA GLY A 109 4.57 33.42 -1.44
C GLY A 109 4.03 32.58 -0.28
N SER A 110 4.00 31.26 -0.46
CA SER A 110 3.84 30.32 0.66
C SER A 110 5.02 30.44 1.62
N THR A 111 4.94 29.83 2.79
CA THR A 111 6.12 29.68 3.65
C THR A 111 7.05 28.62 3.06
N TRP A 112 8.33 28.94 2.93
CA TRP A 112 9.39 28.05 2.45
C TRP A 112 10.69 28.41 3.17
N ASP A 113 11.66 27.50 3.15
CA ASP A 113 12.99 27.78 3.66
C ASP A 113 13.79 28.63 2.62
N PRO A 114 14.05 29.92 2.90
CA PRO A 114 14.81 30.79 2.01
C PRO A 114 16.26 30.36 1.83
N ASP A 115 16.83 29.69 2.83
CA ASP A 115 18.24 29.36 2.90
C ASP A 115 18.54 28.06 2.12
N LEU A 116 17.54 27.20 1.92
CA LEU A 116 17.64 25.95 1.15
C LEU A 116 17.91 26.18 -0.35
N ASN A 117 19.11 26.61 -0.71
CA ASN A 117 19.54 26.73 -2.09
C ASN A 117 20.07 25.37 -2.61
N LEU A 118 20.47 25.32 -3.90
CA LEU A 118 20.94 24.07 -4.49
C LEU A 118 22.22 23.54 -3.81
N THR A 119 23.11 24.44 -3.37
CA THR A 119 24.33 24.06 -2.64
C THR A 119 23.99 23.44 -1.29
N GLU A 120 23.16 24.11 -0.49
CA GLU A 120 22.67 23.58 0.79
C GLU A 120 21.96 22.23 0.64
N PHE A 121 21.16 22.08 -0.42
CA PHE A 121 20.53 20.79 -0.73
C PHE A 121 21.57 19.71 -1.05
N ILE A 122 22.58 20.01 -1.87
CA ILE A 122 23.64 19.06 -2.23
C ILE A 122 24.46 18.65 -1.01
N ASP A 123 24.86 19.62 -0.19
CA ASP A 123 25.78 19.39 0.92
C ASP A 123 25.11 18.66 2.09
N HIS A 124 23.82 18.92 2.34
CA HIS A 124 23.15 18.41 3.53
C HIS A 124 22.04 17.38 3.26
N ASN A 125 21.38 17.41 2.10
CA ASN A 125 20.14 16.65 1.88
C ASN A 125 20.23 15.61 0.76
N PHE A 126 21.19 15.74 -0.15
CA PHE A 126 21.20 14.98 -1.41
C PHE A 126 21.32 13.47 -1.21
N TRP A 127 22.28 13.01 -0.40
CA TRP A 127 22.53 11.58 -0.20
C TRP A 127 21.36 10.87 0.48
N ASP A 128 20.80 11.52 1.48
CA ASP A 128 19.62 11.04 2.20
C ASP A 128 18.41 10.99 1.28
N THR A 129 18.20 12.05 0.50
CA THR A 129 17.11 12.12 -0.49
C THR A 129 17.25 11.02 -1.55
N ILE A 130 18.46 10.81 -2.08
CA ILE A 130 18.75 9.71 -3.04
C ILE A 130 18.48 8.35 -2.39
N THR A 131 18.86 8.16 -1.14
CA THR A 131 18.62 6.93 -0.39
C THR A 131 17.11 6.68 -0.26
N ASP A 132 16.36 7.67 0.19
CA ASP A 132 14.91 7.58 0.34
C ASP A 132 14.22 7.29 -1.01
N ILE A 133 14.60 7.99 -2.09
CA ILE A 133 14.08 7.76 -3.46
C ILE A 133 14.42 6.34 -3.94
N THR A 134 15.63 5.86 -3.66
CA THR A 134 16.07 4.50 -4.03
C THR A 134 15.23 3.46 -3.31
N LEU A 135 15.02 3.62 -2.00
CA LEU A 135 14.17 2.74 -1.20
C LEU A 135 12.73 2.78 -1.70
N ILE A 136 12.16 3.96 -1.95
CA ILE A 136 10.82 4.12 -2.53
C ILE A 136 10.74 3.37 -3.86
N TYR A 137 11.73 3.52 -4.74
CA TYR A 137 11.71 2.90 -6.06
C TYR A 137 11.66 1.37 -5.96
N PHE A 138 12.53 0.77 -5.15
CA PHE A 138 12.60 -0.69 -5.04
C PHE A 138 11.49 -1.27 -4.16
N LEU A 139 11.30 -0.75 -2.95
CA LEU A 139 10.30 -1.26 -1.99
C LEU A 139 8.86 -0.91 -2.43
N GLY A 140 8.67 0.26 -3.03
CA GLY A 140 7.42 0.67 -3.68
C GLY A 140 7.15 -0.07 -5.00
N ARG A 141 8.04 -0.96 -5.44
CA ARG A 141 7.88 -1.83 -6.63
C ARG A 141 7.69 -1.07 -7.94
N TYR A 142 8.30 0.11 -8.06
CA TYR A 142 8.24 0.95 -9.26
C TYR A 142 8.87 0.29 -10.47
N ASN A 143 9.94 -0.49 -10.25
CA ASN A 143 10.64 -1.27 -11.28
C ASN A 143 9.73 -2.29 -12.00
N TYR A 144 8.71 -2.81 -11.32
CA TYR A 144 7.77 -3.80 -11.86
C TYR A 144 6.58 -3.18 -12.62
N ARG A 145 6.47 -1.85 -12.67
CA ARG A 145 5.36 -1.15 -13.35
C ARG A 145 5.69 -0.80 -14.79
N ARG A 146 4.63 -0.50 -15.57
CA ARG A 146 4.72 -0.11 -16.99
C ARG A 146 5.61 1.12 -17.19
N GLY A 147 5.68 2.00 -16.20
CA GLY A 147 6.58 3.15 -16.16
C GLY A 147 6.07 4.19 -15.17
N VAL A 148 6.93 5.13 -14.83
CA VAL A 148 6.62 6.34 -14.03
C VAL A 148 6.26 7.54 -14.90
N ASP A 149 6.42 7.38 -16.21
CA ASP A 149 6.21 8.37 -17.26
C ASP A 149 4.76 8.41 -17.80
N CYS A 150 3.83 7.76 -17.10
CA CYS A 150 2.42 7.73 -17.47
C CYS A 150 1.63 8.86 -16.77
N LEU A 151 0.64 9.43 -17.47
CA LEU A 151 -0.15 10.56 -16.96
C LEU A 151 -0.90 10.24 -15.66
N ASN A 152 -1.34 8.99 -15.47
CA ASN A 152 -1.98 8.55 -14.24
C ASN A 152 -1.04 8.51 -13.02
N TYR A 153 0.27 8.68 -13.21
CA TYR A 153 1.25 8.86 -12.15
C TYR A 153 1.70 10.32 -12.04
N ILE A 154 2.11 10.88 -13.17
CA ILE A 154 2.66 12.23 -13.26
C ILE A 154 1.65 13.27 -12.76
N LEU A 155 0.39 13.21 -13.21
CA LEU A 155 -0.60 14.22 -12.84
C LEU A 155 -0.90 14.20 -11.32
N PRO A 156 -1.21 13.04 -10.69
CA PRO A 156 -1.35 12.99 -9.24
C PRO A 156 -0.09 13.41 -8.48
N MET A 157 1.09 13.07 -8.98
CA MET A 157 2.35 13.47 -8.35
C MET A 157 2.56 14.98 -8.36
N PHE A 158 2.41 15.65 -9.50
CA PHE A 158 2.50 17.12 -9.52
C PHE A 158 1.35 17.79 -8.76
N PHE A 159 0.17 17.19 -8.75
CA PHE A 159 -0.94 17.65 -7.92
C PHE A 159 -0.59 17.56 -6.42
N GLY A 160 -0.09 16.42 -5.94
CA GLY A 160 0.38 16.24 -4.57
C GLY A 160 1.55 17.17 -4.21
N ALA A 161 2.40 17.49 -5.19
CA ALA A 161 3.52 18.42 -5.01
C ALA A 161 3.11 19.88 -4.81
N CYS A 162 1.90 20.27 -5.25
CA CYS A 162 1.44 21.67 -5.23
C CYS A 162 0.20 21.90 -4.36
N ILE A 163 -0.61 20.89 -4.08
CA ILE A 163 -1.92 21.06 -3.42
C ILE A 163 -1.79 21.66 -2.01
N TRP A 164 -0.73 21.30 -1.27
CA TRP A 164 -0.52 21.81 0.08
C TRP A 164 -0.22 23.31 0.10
N GLU A 165 0.47 23.82 -0.92
CA GLU A 165 0.68 25.26 -1.09
C GLU A 165 -0.62 26.00 -1.36
N LEU A 166 -1.51 25.40 -2.13
CA LEU A 166 -2.83 25.97 -2.40
C LEU A 166 -3.70 25.97 -1.14
N LEU A 167 -3.65 24.91 -0.34
CA LEU A 167 -4.42 24.79 0.90
C LEU A 167 -3.87 25.71 1.99
N GLY A 168 -2.55 25.76 2.19
CA GLY A 168 -1.90 26.57 3.21
C GLY A 168 -2.04 28.08 3.03
N LYS A 169 -2.43 28.53 1.83
CA LYS A 169 -2.73 29.94 1.56
C LYS A 169 -4.11 30.39 2.01
N ASN A 170 -5.05 29.47 2.10
CA ASN A 170 -6.37 29.82 2.57
C ASN A 170 -6.30 29.96 4.09
N PRO A 171 -6.49 31.16 4.66
CA PRO A 171 -6.37 31.38 6.10
C PRO A 171 -7.36 30.54 6.91
N GLU A 172 -8.46 30.08 6.31
CA GLU A 172 -9.41 29.16 6.96
C GLU A 172 -8.91 27.72 6.99
N LEU A 173 -8.04 27.33 6.05
CA LEU A 173 -7.49 25.97 5.91
C LEU A 173 -6.07 25.85 6.50
N SER A 174 -5.38 26.97 6.71
CA SER A 174 -4.04 27.02 7.30
C SER A 174 -4.04 27.01 8.83
N GLN A 175 -5.21 26.77 9.45
CA GLN A 175 -5.35 26.76 10.91
C GLN A 175 -4.76 25.47 11.50
N ASN A 176 -4.13 25.60 12.67
CA ASN A 176 -3.60 24.45 13.39
C ASN A 176 -4.74 23.49 13.78
N LEU A 177 -4.48 22.18 13.63
CA LEU A 177 -5.50 21.15 13.89
C LEU A 177 -6.01 21.12 15.35
N SER A 178 -5.25 21.72 16.27
CA SER A 178 -5.55 21.82 17.70
C SER A 178 -6.45 23.00 18.06
N ASP A 179 -6.62 23.98 17.17
CA ASP A 179 -7.38 25.20 17.44
C ASP A 179 -8.78 25.15 16.79
N PHE A 180 -9.60 24.22 17.30
CA PHE A 180 -10.96 23.98 16.81
C PHE A 180 -11.87 25.22 16.87
N THR A 181 -11.50 26.23 17.66
CA THR A 181 -12.30 27.46 17.81
C THR A 181 -12.29 28.33 16.56
N LYS A 182 -11.32 28.13 15.65
CA LYS A 182 -11.15 28.92 14.42
C LYS A 182 -11.70 28.23 13.17
N TYR A 183 -12.31 27.06 13.29
CA TYR A 183 -12.76 26.30 12.12
C TYR A 183 -14.02 26.91 11.51
N THR A 184 -13.97 27.12 10.20
CA THR A 184 -15.14 27.51 9.41
C THR A 184 -15.85 26.27 8.89
N ALA A 185 -17.08 26.44 8.38
CA ALA A 185 -17.79 25.35 7.69
C ALA A 185 -16.97 24.78 6.53
N LEU A 186 -16.19 25.61 5.83
CA LEU A 186 -15.30 25.19 4.76
C LEU A 186 -14.19 24.26 5.29
N THR A 187 -13.54 24.61 6.40
CA THR A 187 -12.53 23.76 7.06
C THR A 187 -13.10 22.37 7.37
N TYR A 188 -14.30 22.30 7.95
CA TYR A 188 -14.94 21.02 8.25
C TYR A 188 -15.27 20.23 6.98
N VAL A 189 -15.81 20.87 5.94
CA VAL A 189 -16.12 20.19 4.67
C VAL A 189 -14.86 19.61 4.05
N VAL A 190 -13.77 20.38 3.98
CA VAL A 190 -12.49 19.90 3.43
C VAL A 190 -11.94 18.76 4.27
N PHE A 191 -11.93 18.89 5.61
CA PHE A 191 -11.41 17.88 6.51
C PHE A 191 -12.20 16.56 6.46
N ILE A 192 -13.53 16.63 6.52
CA ILE A 192 -14.41 15.46 6.42
C ILE A 192 -14.26 14.81 5.04
N SER A 193 -14.19 15.61 3.98
CA SER A 193 -13.98 15.09 2.61
C SER A 193 -12.65 14.37 2.49
N PHE A 194 -11.58 14.93 3.09
CA PHE A 194 -10.27 14.31 3.12
C PHE A 194 -10.27 13.00 3.90
N ILE A 195 -10.87 12.97 5.11
CA ILE A 195 -11.01 11.73 5.90
C ILE A 195 -11.79 10.68 5.11
N PHE A 196 -12.93 11.06 4.54
CA PHE A 196 -13.77 10.15 3.75
C PHE A 196 -12.97 9.58 2.57
N PHE A 197 -12.22 10.43 1.85
CA PHE A 197 -11.36 9.99 0.75
C PHE A 197 -10.28 9.01 1.21
N VAL A 198 -9.58 9.29 2.31
CA VAL A 198 -8.56 8.40 2.89
C VAL A 198 -9.19 7.06 3.26
N LEU A 199 -10.33 7.06 3.97
CA LEU A 199 -11.04 5.84 4.36
C LEU A 199 -11.48 5.03 3.13
N LEU A 200 -12.00 5.70 2.09
CA LEU A 200 -12.37 5.05 0.84
C LEU A 200 -11.18 4.37 0.19
N ILE A 201 -10.04 5.05 0.07
CA ILE A 201 -8.82 4.48 -0.51
C ILE A 201 -8.32 3.29 0.32
N LEU A 202 -8.37 3.37 1.66
CA LEU A 202 -7.98 2.27 2.55
C LEU A 202 -8.89 1.05 2.39
N VAL A 203 -10.21 1.26 2.41
CA VAL A 203 -11.21 0.19 2.22
C VAL A 203 -11.01 -0.48 0.85
N LEU A 204 -10.79 0.31 -0.21
CA LEU A 204 -10.52 -0.22 -1.55
C LEU A 204 -9.23 -1.05 -1.59
N HIS A 205 -8.16 -0.60 -0.92
CA HIS A 205 -6.91 -1.38 -0.81
C HIS A 205 -7.14 -2.69 -0.07
N LEU A 206 -7.78 -2.66 1.10
CA LEU A 206 -8.05 -3.87 1.89
C LEU A 206 -8.94 -4.86 1.13
N TYR A 207 -10.02 -4.36 0.50
CA TYR A 207 -10.90 -5.17 -0.31
C TYR A 207 -10.15 -5.86 -1.46
N LYS A 208 -9.34 -5.10 -2.22
CA LYS A 208 -8.56 -5.67 -3.33
C LYS A 208 -7.44 -6.59 -2.87
N MET A 209 -6.75 -6.28 -1.77
CA MET A 209 -5.72 -7.16 -1.19
C MET A 209 -6.31 -8.49 -0.70
N HIS A 210 -7.50 -8.45 -0.10
CA HIS A 210 -8.22 -9.65 0.32
C HIS A 210 -8.68 -10.48 -0.89
N HIS A 211 -9.24 -9.81 -1.90
CA HIS A 211 -9.69 -10.47 -3.13
C HIS A 211 -8.53 -11.13 -3.88
N ASP A 212 -7.41 -10.43 -4.04
CA ASP A 212 -6.20 -10.92 -4.71
C ASP A 212 -5.37 -11.89 -3.84
N LYS A 213 -5.82 -12.22 -2.62
CA LYS A 213 -5.18 -13.16 -1.67
C LYS A 213 -3.76 -12.78 -1.25
N ILE A 214 -3.45 -11.49 -1.27
CA ILE A 214 -2.14 -10.95 -0.86
C ILE A 214 -2.16 -10.27 0.52
N LEU A 215 -3.33 -10.12 1.14
CA LEU A 215 -3.49 -9.37 2.40
C LEU A 215 -2.50 -9.80 3.50
N PRO A 216 -2.29 -11.11 3.83
CA PRO A 216 -1.37 -11.49 4.90
C PRO A 216 0.08 -11.04 4.63
N SER A 217 0.56 -11.22 3.39
CA SER A 217 1.90 -10.78 2.99
C SER A 217 2.03 -9.26 3.09
N ARG A 218 0.98 -8.51 2.71
CA ARG A 218 0.96 -7.04 2.83
C ARG A 218 0.91 -6.56 4.26
N THR A 219 0.19 -7.25 5.13
CA THR A 219 0.15 -6.93 6.57
C THR A 219 1.54 -7.10 7.18
N ILE A 220 2.24 -8.21 6.89
CA ILE A 220 3.61 -8.43 7.38
C ILE A 220 4.56 -7.35 6.89
N GLU A 221 4.52 -7.04 5.58
CA GLU A 221 5.32 -5.97 4.99
C GLU A 221 5.05 -4.61 5.66
N MET A 222 3.78 -4.26 5.88
CA MET A 222 3.40 -3.01 6.53
C MET A 222 3.85 -2.95 7.99
N VAL A 223 3.74 -4.06 8.74
CA VAL A 223 4.24 -4.14 10.12
C VAL A 223 5.75 -3.93 10.15
N LEU A 224 6.51 -4.58 9.25
CA LEU A 224 7.97 -4.41 9.19
C LEU A 224 8.36 -2.97 8.87
N ILE A 225 7.71 -2.35 7.88
CA ILE A 225 7.98 -0.95 7.49
C ILE A 225 7.64 -0.01 8.65
N LEU A 226 6.50 -0.20 9.31
CA LEU A 226 6.10 0.62 10.46
C LEU A 226 7.07 0.45 11.63
N SER A 227 7.51 -0.77 11.94
CA SER A 227 8.51 -1.01 13.00
C SER A 227 9.83 -0.29 12.72
N LEU A 228 10.30 -0.29 11.47
CA LEU A 228 11.51 0.44 11.08
C LEU A 228 11.33 1.95 11.19
N THR A 229 10.17 2.48 10.81
CA THR A 229 9.88 3.92 10.80
C THR A 229 9.57 4.46 12.20
N LEU A 230 8.90 3.68 13.04
CA LEU A 230 8.52 4.04 14.40
C LEU A 230 9.60 3.68 15.43
N GLY A 231 10.55 2.81 15.09
CA GLY A 231 11.66 2.43 15.98
C GLY A 231 12.41 3.64 16.58
N PRO A 232 12.76 4.68 15.79
CA PRO A 232 13.40 5.88 16.31
C PRO A 232 12.62 6.63 17.40
N LEU A 233 11.28 6.56 17.41
CA LEU A 233 10.45 7.19 18.45
C LEU A 233 10.72 6.61 19.85
N ILE A 234 11.13 5.34 19.91
CA ILE A 234 11.42 4.67 21.18
C ILE A 234 12.77 5.15 21.75
N GLY A 235 13.74 5.43 20.88
CA GLY A 235 15.11 5.77 21.26
C GLY A 235 15.42 7.27 21.34
N ASN A 236 14.61 8.13 20.72
CA ASN A 236 14.88 9.56 20.65
C ASN A 236 13.61 10.40 20.95
N PRO A 237 13.52 11.05 22.13
CA PRO A 237 12.36 11.86 22.50
C PRO A 237 12.19 13.12 21.64
N ASN A 238 13.23 13.52 20.91
CA ASN A 238 13.18 14.65 19.98
C ASN A 238 12.79 14.23 18.56
N PHE A 239 12.59 12.93 18.30
CA PHE A 239 12.17 12.45 16.99
C PHE A 239 10.69 12.81 16.77
N HIS A 240 10.45 13.63 15.74
CA HIS A 240 9.11 14.04 15.32
C HIS A 240 8.80 13.43 13.96
N LEU A 241 7.67 12.73 13.85
CA LEU A 241 7.17 12.25 12.58
C LEU A 241 6.59 13.42 11.78
N HIS A 242 7.37 13.92 10.82
CA HIS A 242 6.87 14.89 9.88
C HIS A 242 5.78 14.28 8.98
N HIS A 243 4.82 15.09 8.55
CA HIS A 243 3.72 14.59 7.71
C HIS A 243 4.19 13.99 6.36
N TRP A 244 5.35 14.37 5.82
CA TRP A 244 5.93 13.71 4.65
C TRP A 244 6.49 12.32 4.95
N THR A 245 6.68 11.92 6.21
CA THR A 245 6.96 10.51 6.56
C THR A 245 5.77 9.62 6.22
N TRP A 246 4.53 10.09 6.42
CA TRP A 246 3.34 9.38 5.97
C TRP A 246 3.23 9.31 4.44
N ALA A 247 3.69 10.35 3.75
CA ALA A 247 3.79 10.35 2.30
C ALA A 247 4.82 9.32 1.80
N TRP A 248 5.99 9.24 2.44
CA TRP A 248 7.00 8.21 2.18
C TRP A 248 6.44 6.80 2.39
N LEU A 249 5.76 6.56 3.53
CA LEU A 249 5.08 5.29 3.81
C LEU A 249 4.01 4.96 2.76
N GLY A 250 3.22 5.97 2.36
CA GLY A 250 2.21 5.84 1.30
C GLY A 250 2.82 5.41 -0.03
N CYS A 251 4.02 5.90 -0.35
CA CYS A 251 4.77 5.47 -1.54
C CYS A 251 5.16 3.99 -1.48
N LEU A 252 5.31 3.40 -0.29
CA LEU A 252 5.59 1.98 -0.13
C LEU A 252 4.32 1.14 -0.13
N VAL A 253 3.25 1.61 0.51
CA VAL A 253 2.03 0.83 0.75
C VAL A 253 1.07 0.82 -0.45
N PHE A 254 0.93 1.95 -1.16
CA PHE A 254 -0.03 2.07 -2.28
C PHE A 254 0.52 1.50 -3.59
N ASN A 255 0.92 0.23 -3.57
CA ASN A 255 1.58 -0.43 -4.69
C ASN A 255 0.76 -1.60 -5.27
N LEU A 256 -0.58 -1.47 -5.34
CA LEU A 256 -1.44 -2.46 -6.00
C LEU A 256 -1.49 -2.26 -7.52
N ARG A 257 -1.75 -3.33 -8.27
CA ARG A 257 -1.74 -3.34 -9.75
C ARG A 257 -2.73 -2.37 -10.41
N TYR A 258 -3.67 -1.82 -9.65
CA TYR A 258 -4.75 -0.96 -10.13
C TYR A 258 -4.28 0.49 -10.39
N SER A 259 -4.88 1.14 -11.38
CA SER A 259 -4.54 2.51 -11.78
C SER A 259 -4.76 3.54 -10.68
N TRP A 260 -5.83 3.39 -9.88
CA TRP A 260 -6.13 4.30 -8.77
C TRP A 260 -5.13 4.17 -7.61
N SER A 261 -4.60 2.96 -7.36
CA SER A 261 -3.54 2.74 -6.37
C SER A 261 -2.23 3.38 -6.85
N TRP A 262 -1.93 3.24 -8.15
CA TRP A 262 -0.80 3.90 -8.79
C TRP A 262 -0.90 5.43 -8.78
N ALA A 263 -2.09 5.98 -9.02
CA ALA A 263 -2.36 7.40 -8.88
C ALA A 263 -2.16 7.87 -7.43
N MET A 264 -2.60 7.08 -6.44
CA MET A 264 -2.38 7.38 -5.03
C MET A 264 -0.88 7.33 -4.66
N GLN A 265 -0.13 6.36 -5.20
CA GLN A 265 1.32 6.28 -5.03
C GLN A 265 2.02 7.51 -5.62
N GLY A 266 1.59 7.97 -6.79
CA GLY A 266 2.04 9.22 -7.41
C GLY A 266 1.72 10.42 -6.54
N PHE A 267 0.48 10.54 -6.07
CA PHE A 267 0.07 11.62 -5.16
C PHE A 267 0.93 11.67 -3.90
N MET A 268 1.15 10.53 -3.24
CA MET A 268 2.02 10.43 -2.07
C MET A 268 3.46 10.79 -2.38
N MET A 269 4.00 10.40 -3.53
CA MET A 269 5.32 10.85 -3.98
C MET A 269 5.36 12.37 -4.14
N GLY A 270 4.30 12.95 -4.72
CA GLY A 270 4.09 14.38 -4.80
C GLY A 270 4.19 15.09 -3.45
N MET A 271 3.45 14.60 -2.45
CA MET A 271 3.49 15.15 -1.10
C MET A 271 4.88 15.04 -0.47
N TYR A 272 5.56 13.92 -0.68
CA TYR A 272 6.91 13.69 -0.16
C TYR A 272 7.93 14.66 -0.78
N VAL A 273 7.89 14.85 -2.10
CA VAL A 273 8.80 15.80 -2.78
C VAL A 273 8.47 17.26 -2.50
N ASN A 274 7.22 17.59 -2.15
CA ASN A 274 6.84 18.92 -1.67
C ASN A 274 7.61 19.26 -0.39
N GLY A 275 7.58 18.37 0.61
CA GLY A 275 8.32 18.54 1.87
C GLY A 275 9.80 18.83 1.63
N ILE A 276 10.46 17.97 0.85
CA ILE A 276 11.89 18.11 0.54
C ILE A 276 12.20 19.40 -0.23
N GLY A 277 11.42 19.72 -1.27
CA GLY A 277 11.68 20.88 -2.11
C GLY A 277 11.53 22.22 -1.37
N ILE A 278 10.68 22.26 -0.34
CA ILE A 278 10.33 23.48 0.38
C ILE A 278 11.16 23.64 1.65
N TRP A 279 11.37 22.56 2.40
CA TRP A 279 11.93 22.58 3.75
C TRP A 279 13.24 21.80 3.91
N GLY A 280 13.67 21.08 2.87
CA GLY A 280 14.75 20.11 3.00
C GLY A 280 14.23 18.78 3.52
N ARG A 281 15.13 17.81 3.68
CA ARG A 281 14.80 16.45 4.08
C ARG A 281 14.90 16.32 5.59
N ASP A 282 13.78 16.11 6.27
CA ASP A 282 13.81 15.55 7.63
C ASP A 282 14.17 14.06 7.59
N SER A 283 14.91 13.60 8.59
CA SER A 283 15.33 12.20 8.65
C SER A 283 14.14 11.24 8.79
N VAL A 284 13.84 10.51 7.71
CA VAL A 284 12.83 9.44 7.71
C VAL A 284 13.38 8.16 8.35
N LEU A 285 14.67 7.92 8.16
CA LEU A 285 15.44 6.86 8.77
C LEU A 285 16.56 7.53 9.57
N ALA A 286 16.59 7.24 10.89
CA ALA A 286 17.58 7.76 11.82
C ALA A 286 18.94 7.06 11.67
#